data_AF-A0ABD5XNB1-F1
#
_entry.id   AF-A0ABD5XNB1-F1
#
_cell.length_a   1.000
_cell.length_b   1.000
_cell.length_c   1.000
_cell.angle_alpha   90.00
_cell.angle_beta   90.00
_cell.angle_gamma   90.00
#
_symmetry.space_group_name_H-M   'P 1'
#
loop_
_entity.id
_entity.type
_entity.pdbx_description
1 polymer ?
#
loop_
_entity_poly.entity_id
_entity_poly.type
_entity_poly.pdbx_seq_one_letter_code
_entity_poly.pdbx_strand_id
1 'polypeptide(L)' 'MTRNRSDLLWILAFAALVAFAIPWFLWGDATVVAGLPLWLWWHVGWMALASVAFYAFARTGGWDRGVDAGVIRRG' A
#
# COMPACT_ATOMS: atom_id res chain seq x y z
N MET A 1 -1.46 0.98 26.78
CA MET A 1 -1.33 0.59 25.36
C MET A 1 -2.47 1.19 24.55
N THR A 2 -2.41 2.47 24.23
CA THR A 2 -3.35 3.09 23.29
C THR A 2 -2.83 2.82 21.88
N ARG A 3 -3.16 1.66 21.29
CA ARG A 3 -2.93 1.46 19.86
C ARG A 3 -3.68 2.57 19.13
N ASN A 4 -2.94 3.50 18.54
CA ASN A 4 -3.53 4.55 17.72
C ASN A 4 -4.30 3.85 16.60
N ARG A 5 -5.61 4.10 16.48
CA ARG A 5 -6.45 3.48 15.43
C ARG A 5 -5.83 3.66 14.04
N SER A 6 -5.10 4.76 13.85
CA SER A 6 -4.30 5.07 12.65
C SER A 6 -3.24 4.02 12.33
N ASP A 7 -2.55 3.45 13.30
CA ASP A 7 -1.52 2.42 13.05
C ASP A 7 -2.17 1.12 12.58
N LEU A 8 -3.29 0.75 13.20
CA LEU A 8 -4.03 -0.44 12.80
C LEU A 8 -4.57 -0.29 11.36
N LEU A 9 -5.02 0.91 10.98
CA LEU A 9 -5.44 1.21 9.62
C LEU A 9 -4.29 1.08 8.62
N TRP A 10 -3.10 1.58 8.94
CA TRP A 10 -1.92 1.43 8.07
C TRP A 10 -1.46 -0.02 7.95
N ILE A 11 -1.43 -0.77 9.06
CA ILE A 11 -1.08 -2.20 9.05
C ILE A 11 -2.06 -2.98 8.16
N LEU A 12 -3.36 -2.73 8.29
CA LEU A 12 -4.38 -3.36 7.45
C LEU A 12 -4.24 -2.95 5.98
N ALA A 13 -3.94 -1.68 5.68
CA ALA A 13 -3.70 -1.22 4.32
C ALA A 13 -2.50 -1.92 3.67
N PHE A 14 -1.37 -2.04 4.39
CA PHE A 14 -0.20 -2.77 3.90
C PHE A 14 -0.47 -4.27 3.75
N ALA A 15 -1.16 -4.88 4.72
CA ALA A 15 -1.53 -6.28 4.63
C ALA A 15 -2.43 -6.56 3.42
N ALA A 16 -3.40 -5.67 3.15
CA ALA A 16 -4.24 -5.75 1.96
C ALA A 16 -3.40 -5.57 0.68
N LEU A 17 -2.49 -4.59 0.64
CA LEU A 17 -1.57 -4.35 -0.48
C LEU A 17 -0.77 -5.61 -0.85
N VAL A 18 -0.26 -6.32 0.15
CA VAL A 18 0.53 -7.55 -0.05
C VAL A 18 -0.37 -8.72 -0.44
N ALA A 19 -1.48 -8.93 0.27
CA ALA A 19 -2.38 -10.03 -0.01
C ALA A 19 -2.89 -9.93 -1.45
N PHE A 20 -3.48 -8.80 -1.85
CA PHE A 20 -4.08 -8.64 -3.17
C PHE A 20 -3.07 -8.30 -4.29
N ALA A 21 -1.76 -8.36 -4.01
CA ALA A 21 -0.72 -8.22 -5.03
C ALA A 21 -0.74 -9.37 -6.05
N ILE A 22 -1.13 -10.56 -5.60
CA ILE A 22 -1.28 -11.73 -6.47
C ILE A 22 -2.78 -11.88 -6.76
N PRO A 23 -3.24 -11.62 -7.99
CA PRO A 23 -4.65 -11.78 -8.33
C PRO A 23 -4.99 -13.25 -8.62
N TRP A 24 -4.93 -14.09 -7.58
CA TRP A 24 -5.33 -15.51 -7.64
C TRP A 24 -6.74 -15.70 -8.20
N PHE A 25 -7.61 -14.70 -8.04
CA PHE A 25 -9.00 -14.72 -8.49
C PHE A 25 -9.16 -14.49 -10.00
N LEU A 26 -8.17 -13.88 -10.67
CA LEU A 26 -8.20 -13.64 -12.12
C LEU A 26 -7.50 -14.75 -12.92
N TRP A 27 -7.03 -15.82 -12.28
CA TRP A 27 -6.28 -16.91 -12.93
C TRP A 27 -7.07 -17.73 -13.97
N GLY A 28 -8.38 -17.51 -14.11
CA GLY A 28 -9.21 -18.13 -15.15
C GLY A 28 -9.92 -17.14 -16.08
N ASP A 29 -9.69 -15.84 -15.91
CA ASP A 29 -10.43 -14.79 -16.62
C ASP A 29 -9.67 -14.37 -17.89
N ALA A 30 -10.15 -14.81 -19.05
CA ALA A 30 -9.61 -14.43 -20.36
C ALA A 30 -10.13 -13.06 -20.85
N THR A 31 -10.76 -12.28 -19.97
CA THR A 31 -11.33 -10.98 -20.31
C THR A 31 -10.23 -10.02 -20.78
N VAL A 32 -10.31 -9.56 -22.02
CA VAL A 32 -9.37 -8.62 -22.63
C VAL A 32 -9.99 -7.23 -22.65
N VAL A 33 -9.28 -6.24 -22.11
CA VAL A 33 -9.69 -4.83 -22.14
C VAL A 33 -8.58 -4.03 -22.81
N ALA A 34 -8.95 -3.21 -23.80
CA ALA A 34 -8.00 -2.38 -24.56
C ALA A 34 -6.80 -3.18 -25.15
N GLY A 35 -7.05 -4.44 -25.55
CA GLY A 35 -6.03 -5.30 -26.15
C GLY A 35 -5.12 -6.04 -25.16
N LEU A 36 -5.26 -5.83 -23.85
CA LEU A 36 -4.49 -6.53 -22.83
C LEU A 36 -5.41 -7.31 -21.86
N PRO A 37 -4.96 -8.46 -21.33
CA PRO A 37 -5.73 -9.21 -20.33
C PRO A 37 -6.02 -8.34 -19.10
N LEU A 38 -7.23 -8.49 -18.55
CA LEU A 38 -7.69 -7.79 -17.34
C LEU A 38 -6.73 -8.00 -16.15
N TRP A 39 -6.11 -9.18 -16.06
CA TRP A 39 -5.06 -9.49 -15.09
C TRP A 39 -3.87 -8.52 -15.14
N LEU A 40 -3.48 -8.06 -16.33
CA LEU A 40 -2.39 -7.08 -16.46
C LEU A 40 -2.84 -5.69 -15.97
N TRP A 41 -4.08 -5.31 -16.29
CA TRP A 41 -4.68 -4.07 -15.79
C TRP A 41 -4.83 -4.06 -14.27
N TRP A 42 -5.09 -5.22 -13.66
CA TRP A 42 -5.06 -5.35 -12.20
C TRP A 42 -3.73 -4.90 -11.63
N HIS A 43 -2.61 -5.36 -12.20
CA HIS A 43 -1.28 -4.94 -11.75
C HIS A 43 -1.04 -3.44 -11.94
N VAL A 44 -1.49 -2.85 -13.06
CA VAL A 44 -1.39 -1.40 -13.29
C VAL A 44 -2.19 -0.62 -12.24
N GLY A 45 -3.45 -1.01 -12.00
CA GLY A 45 -4.29 -0.42 -10.96
C GLY A 45 -3.69 -0.59 -9.56
N TRP A 46 -3.09 -1.74 -9.28
CA TRP A 46 -2.44 -2.03 -8.01
C TRP A 46 -1.17 -1.20 -7.78
N MET A 47 -0.37 -0.97 -8.83
CA MET A 47 0.79 -0.08 -8.77
C MET A 47 0.37 1.36 -8.46
N ALA A 48 -0.74 1.83 -9.04
CA ALA A 48 -1.30 3.13 -8.72
C ALA A 48 -1.80 3.19 -7.25
N LEU A 49 -2.52 2.16 -6.80
CA LEU A 49 -3.02 2.07 -5.43
C LEU A 49 -1.87 2.05 -4.41
N ALA A 50 -0.84 1.24 -4.67
CA ALA A 50 0.37 1.18 -3.85
C ALA A 50 1.06 2.55 -3.81
N SER A 51 1.21 3.21 -4.96
CA SER A 51 1.82 4.54 -5.05
C SER A 51 1.06 5.58 -4.21
N VAL A 52 -0.28 5.57 -4.27
CA VAL A 52 -1.13 6.45 -3.44
C VAL A 52 -0.99 6.12 -1.96
N ALA A 53 -0.95 4.83 -1.59
CA ALA A 53 -0.75 4.42 -0.21
C ALA A 53 0.61 4.88 0.33
N PHE A 54 1.69 4.69 -0.42
CA PHE A 54 3.03 5.18 -0.07
C PHE A 54 3.06 6.71 0.02
N TYR A 55 2.41 7.41 -0.92
CA TYR A 55 2.31 8.85 -0.91
C TYR A 55 1.57 9.38 0.33
N ALA A 56 0.41 8.79 0.64
CA ALA A 56 -0.35 9.12 1.82
C ALA A 56 0.42 8.78 3.09
N PHE A 57 1.16 7.67 3.12
CA PHE A 57 2.01 7.30 4.26
C PHE A 57 3.10 8.34 4.51
N ALA A 58 3.80 8.76 3.45
CA ALA A 58 4.80 9.81 3.50
C ALA A 58 4.19 11.14 3.96
N ARG A 59 3.00 11.51 3.47
CA ARG A 59 2.36 12.79 3.77
C ARG A 59 1.68 12.87 5.13
N THR A 60 1.22 11.74 5.68
CA THR A 60 0.50 11.69 6.97
C THR A 60 1.47 11.66 8.18
N GLY A 61 2.76 11.93 7.95
CA GLY A 61 3.79 11.91 8.99
C GLY A 61 4.11 10.49 9.49
N GLY A 62 3.95 9.46 8.65
CA GLY A 62 4.41 8.10 8.99
C GLY A 62 5.91 8.06 9.26
N TRP A 63 6.68 8.92 8.57
CA TRP A 63 8.10 9.14 8.81
C TRP A 63 8.39 9.82 10.16
N ASP A 64 7.65 10.87 10.52
CA ASP A 64 7.81 11.56 11.82
C ASP A 64 7.48 10.67 13.04
N ARG A 65 6.69 9.61 12.86
CA ARG A 65 6.36 8.66 13.95
C ARG A 65 7.42 7.57 14.16
N GLY A 66 8.29 7.32 13.18
CA GLY A 66 9.35 6.30 13.25
C GLY A 66 10.76 6.88 13.36
N VAL A 67 10.96 8.13 12.93
CA VAL A 67 12.21 8.87 13.10
C VAL A 67 12.02 9.77 14.31
N ASP A 68 12.42 9.29 15.49
CA ASP A 68 12.62 10.16 16.65
C ASP A 68 13.67 11.22 16.28
N ALA A 69 13.21 12.39 15.83
CA ALA A 69 14.05 13.56 15.61
C ALA A 69 14.86 13.96 16.87
N GLY A 70 14.53 13.37 18.03
CA GLY A 70 15.27 13.50 19.29
C GLY A 70 16.64 12.81 19.31
N VAL A 71 16.91 11.80 18.47
CA VAL A 71 18.23 11.13 18.44
C VAL A 71 19.30 12.01 17.78
N ILE A 72 18.95 12.80 16.76
CA ILE A 72 19.91 13.61 15.98
C ILE A 72 20.33 14.89 16.72
N ARG A 73 19.56 15.37 17.72
CA ARG A 73 19.84 16.60 18.49
C ARG A 73 20.74 16.38 19.73
N ARG A 74 21.21 15.14 20.00
CA ARG A 74 22.19 14.85 21.07
C ARG A 74 23.55 14.44 20.51
N GLY A 75 24.14 15.29 19.66
CA GLY A 75 25.52 15.19 19.20
C GLY A 75 26.23 16.51 19.44
#